data_AF-A0A2M7CKW5-F1
#
_entry.id   AF-A0A2M7CKW5-F1
#
_cell.length_a   1.000
_cell.length_b   1.000
_cell.length_c   1.000
_cell.angle_alpha   90.00
_cell.angle_beta   90.00
_cell.angle_gamma   90.00
#
_symmetry.space_group_name_H-M   'P 1'
#
loop_
_entity.id
_entity.type
_entity.pdbx_description
1 polymer ?
#
loop_
_entity_poly.entity_id
_entity_poly.type
_entity_poly.pdbx_seq_one_letter_code
_entity_poly.pdbx_strand_id
1 'polypeptide(L)' 'MRSAYHFCQLRAAANAHYSIRKIAERVAEEIQRVHPALSAFMTLPEETWQDVKGKYFV' A
#
# COMPACT_ATOMS: atom_id res chain seq x y z
N MET A 1 -2.92 -13.65 8.64
CA MET A 1 -1.89 -13.24 7.66
C MET A 1 -2.43 -13.10 6.23
N ARG A 2 -3.05 -14.12 5.62
CA ARG A 2 -3.56 -14.07 4.22
C ARG A 2 -4.45 -12.85 3.91
N SER A 3 -5.40 -12.55 4.79
CA SER A 3 -6.34 -11.44 4.59
C SER A 3 -5.66 -10.07 4.63
N ALA A 4 -4.67 -9.87 5.50
CA ALA A 4 -3.93 -8.62 5.61
C ALA A 4 -3.05 -8.38 4.38
N TYR A 5 -2.37 -9.43 3.91
CA TYR A 5 -1.60 -9.39 2.66
C TYR A 5 -2.49 -9.02 1.45
N HIS A 6 -3.62 -9.72 1.32
CA HIS A 6 -4.56 -9.47 0.23
C HIS A 6 -5.19 -8.08 0.31
N PHE A 7 -5.48 -7.60 1.51
CA PHE A 7 -5.93 -6.23 1.75
C PHE A 7 -4.90 -5.21 1.26
N CYS A 8 -3.63 -5.34 1.66
CA CYS A 8 -2.58 -4.42 1.23
C CYS A 8 -2.40 -4.44 -0.30
N GLN A 9 -2.40 -5.61 -0.95
CA GLN A 9 -2.31 -5.68 -2.42
C GLN A 9 -3.46 -4.95 -3.13
N LEU A 10 -4.71 -5.18 -2.72
CA LEU A 10 -5.88 -4.61 -3.37
C LEU A 10 -6.06 -3.12 -3.06
N ARG A 11 -5.73 -2.71 -1.84
CA ARG A 11 -6.09 -1.37 -1.34
C ARG A 11 -4.94 -0.38 -1.38
N ALA A 12 -3.68 -0.83 -1.50
CA ALA A 12 -2.56 0.04 -1.82
C ALA A 12 -2.37 0.22 -3.34
N ALA A 13 -3.09 -0.54 -4.18
CA ALA A 13 -3.02 -0.43 -5.63
C ALA A 13 -3.28 1.01 -6.13
N ALA A 14 -2.61 1.40 -7.21
CA ALA A 14 -2.67 2.75 -7.76
C ALA A 14 -4.10 3.21 -8.12
N ASN A 15 -4.98 2.26 -8.45
CA ASN A 15 -6.38 2.49 -8.79
C ASN A 15 -7.33 2.59 -7.59
N ALA A 16 -6.84 2.40 -6.35
CA ALA A 16 -7.65 2.53 -5.14
C ALA A 16 -7.75 3.99 -4.69
N HIS A 17 -8.83 4.31 -3.97
CA HIS A 17 -9.05 5.65 -3.43
C HIS A 17 -7.91 6.07 -2.47
N TYR A 18 -7.47 7.32 -2.55
CA TYR A 18 -6.31 7.82 -1.79
C TYR A 18 -6.38 7.51 -0.28
N SER A 19 -7.54 7.75 0.34
CA SER A 19 -7.73 7.52 1.78
C SER A 19 -7.52 6.06 2.19
N ILE A 20 -7.97 5.08 1.38
CA ILE A 20 -7.81 3.66 1.71
C ILE A 20 -6.38 3.18 1.41
N ARG A 21 -5.71 3.78 0.42
CA ARG A 21 -4.28 3.53 0.13
C ARG A 21 -3.41 3.87 1.33
N LYS A 22 -3.60 5.05 1.94
CA LYS A 22 -2.85 5.45 3.15
C LYS A 22 -3.03 4.48 4.31
N ILE A 23 -4.24 3.93 4.48
CA ILE A 23 -4.52 2.93 5.52
C ILE A 23 -3.80 1.61 5.18
N ALA A 24 -3.83 1.17 3.93
CA ALA A 24 -3.17 -0.05 3.48
C ALA A 24 -1.64 0.01 3.61
N GLU A 25 -1.04 1.16 3.29
CA GLU A 25 0.38 1.44 3.54
C GLU A 25 0.71 1.35 5.02
N ARG A 26 -0.07 2.01 5.88
CA ARG A 26 0.14 1.98 7.34
C ARG A 26 0.08 0.57 7.92
N VAL A 27 -0.88 -0.24 7.45
CA VAL A 27 -1.00 -1.65 7.83
C VAL A 27 0.22 -2.45 7.38
N ALA A 28 0.75 -2.17 6.19
CA ALA A 28 1.96 -2.83 5.71
C ALA A 28 3.21 -2.45 6.51
N GLU A 29 3.37 -1.18 6.90
CA GLU A 29 4.45 -0.73 7.79
C GLU A 29 4.44 -1.51 9.12
N GLU A 30 3.27 -1.67 9.72
CA GLU A 30 3.14 -2.41 10.99
C GLU A 30 3.42 -3.91 10.80
N ILE A 31 3.02 -4.50 9.67
CA ILE A 31 3.37 -5.89 9.34
C ILE A 31 4.88 -6.03 9.14
N GLN A 32 5.53 -5.08 8.48
CA GLN A 32 6.99 -5.07 8.31
C GLN A 32 7.72 -4.97 9.65
N ARG A 33 7.20 -4.15 10.57
CA ARG A 33 7.77 -4.00 11.91
C ARG A 33 7.71 -5.29 12.73
N VAL A 34 6.60 -6.03 12.67
CA VAL A 34 6.41 -7.25 13.48
C VAL A 34 6.95 -8.49 12.78
N HIS A 35 6.89 -8.52 11.44
CA HIS A 35 7.23 -9.69 10.62
C HIS A 35 8.05 -9.31 9.37
N PRO A 36 9.31 -8.86 9.56
CA PRO A 36 10.16 -8.37 8.47
C PRO A 36 10.45 -9.44 7.40
N ALA A 37 10.55 -10.71 7.79
CA ALA A 37 10.76 -11.81 6.85
C ALA A 37 9.54 -12.06 5.94
N LEU A 38 8.33 -11.76 6.42
CA LEU A 38 7.10 -11.92 5.64
C LEU A 38 6.85 -10.70 4.76
N SER A 39 7.12 -9.49 5.28
CA SER A 39 6.97 -8.25 4.50
C SER A 39 7.92 -8.17 3.32
N ALA A 40 9.05 -8.88 3.34
CA ALA A 40 9.94 -9.00 2.18
C ALA A 40 9.24 -9.55 0.92
N PHE A 41 8.13 -10.30 1.10
CA PHE A 41 7.31 -10.81 0.00
C PHE A 41 6.11 -9.91 -0.34
N MET A 42 5.98 -8.75 0.33
CA MET A 42 4.97 -7.74 0.06
C MET A 42 5.53 -6.72 -0.93
N THR A 43 5.14 -6.81 -2.20
CA THR A 43 5.42 -5.77 -3.18
C THR A 43 4.27 -4.78 -3.18
N LEU A 44 4.51 -3.58 -2.67
CA LEU A 44 3.54 -2.49 -2.72
C LEU A 44 3.99 -1.47 -3.76
N PRO A 45 3.05 -0.86 -4.50
CA PRO A 45 3.41 0.17 -5.46
C PRO A 45 3.97 1.40 -4.74
N GLU A 46 5.18 1.79 -5.10
CA GLU A 46 5.91 2.94 -4.56
C GLU A 46 5.45 4.24 -5.25
N GLU A 47 4.13 4.45 -5.34
CA GLU A 47 3.56 5.58 -6.07
C GLU A 47 3.21 6.71 -5.10
N THR A 48 3.99 7.79 -5.15
CA THR A 48 3.85 8.98 -4.29
C THR A 48 2.58 9.78 -4.64
N TRP A 49 2.02 10.53 -3.68
CA TRP A 49 0.89 11.43 -3.95
C TRP A 49 1.20 12.45 -5.07
N GLN A 50 2.49 12.74 -5.29
CA GLN A 50 2.98 13.72 -6.25
C GLN A 50 2.79 13.20 -7.67
N ASP A 51 3.04 11.91 -7.88
CA ASP A 51 2.78 11.22 -9.13
C ASP A 51 1.29 11.23 -9.47
N VAL A 52 0.42 10.93 -8.51
CA VAL A 52 -1.04 10.91 -8.74
C VAL A 52 -1.58 12.29 -9.08
N LYS A 53 -1.14 13.34 -8.36
CA LYS A 53 -1.56 14.71 -8.63
C LYS A 53 -1.14 15.16 -10.03
N GLY A 54 0.12 14.90 -10.42
CA GLY A 54 0.63 15.26 -11.74
C GLY A 54 -0.03 14.52 -12.90
N LYS A 55 -0.61 13.33 -12.65
CA LYS A 55 -1.23 12.49 -13.69
C LYS A 55 -2.73 12.74 -13.89
N TYR A 56 -3.46 13.15 -12.86
CA TYR A 56 -4.93 13.19 -12.89
C TYR A 56 -5.56 14.55 -12.56
N PHE A 57 -4.83 15.48 -11.94
CA PHE A 57 -5.37 16.77 -11.53
C PHE A 57 -4.46 17.89 -12.06
N VAL A 58 -4.75 18.34 -13.29
CA VAL A 58 -4.20 19.54 -13.93
C VAL A 58 -5.02 20.76 -13.55
#